data_AF-A0A962WW80-F1
#
_entry.id   AF-A0A962WW80-F1
#
_cell.length_a   1.000
_cell.length_b   1.000
_cell.length_c   1.000
_cell.angle_alpha   90.00
_cell.angle_beta   90.00
_cell.angle_gamma   90.00
#
_symmetry.space_group_name_H-M   'P 1'
#
loop_
_entity.id
_entity.type
_entity.pdbx_description
1 polymer ?
#
loop_
_entity_poly.entity_id
_entity_poly.type
_entity_poly.pdbx_seq_one_letter_code
_entity_poly.pdbx_strand_id
1 'polypeptide(L)'
;MYIKPDWRRRVITAGALLMIFTIVLLRLSTASADKRIVEGVKALPVMQQAAGQTLFKENCASCHGALADGVDGVGPPLIHPYYKPDHHADIAFYRAASQGVRAHHWPFGDMPAQPQIGRDEMQKVIAYLRDLQRLNGIE
;
A
#
# COMPACT_ATOMS: atom_id res chain seq x y z
N MET A 1 -51.22 34.07 30.76
CA MET A 1 -49.74 34.19 30.77
C MET A 1 -49.22 33.46 29.54
N TYR A 2 -48.85 34.18 28.49
CA TYR A 2 -48.48 33.58 27.19
C TYR A 2 -46.95 33.45 27.14
N ILE A 3 -46.45 32.21 27.19
CA ILE A 3 -45.01 31.91 27.09
C ILE A 3 -44.64 31.99 25.61
N LYS A 4 -43.90 33.03 25.19
CA LYS A 4 -43.39 33.11 23.81
C LYS A 4 -42.34 32.01 23.61
N PRO A 5 -42.49 31.13 22.61
CA PRO A 5 -41.52 30.08 22.37
C PRO A 5 -40.16 30.66 21.95
N ASP A 6 -39.09 30.21 22.58
CA ASP A 6 -37.70 30.65 22.36
C ASP A 6 -37.11 30.13 21.03
N TRP A 7 -37.78 30.47 19.92
CA TRP A 7 -37.41 30.06 18.56
C TRP A 7 -35.96 30.41 18.22
N ARG A 8 -35.49 31.59 18.65
CA ARG A 8 -34.09 32.02 18.47
C ARG A 8 -33.09 31.07 19.12
N ARG A 9 -33.36 30.58 20.33
CA ARG A 9 -32.46 29.65 21.03
C ARG A 9 -32.43 28.31 20.31
N ARG A 10 -33.60 27.83 19.88
CA ARG A 10 -33.74 26.56 19.12
C ARG A 10 -33.02 26.60 17.78
N VAL A 11 -33.10 27.70 17.03
CA VAL A 11 -32.40 27.87 15.74
C VAL A 11 -30.88 27.91 15.94
N ILE A 12 -30.38 28.63 16.96
CA ILE A 12 -28.94 28.72 17.24
C ILE A 12 -28.39 27.35 17.67
N THR A 13 -29.07 26.64 18.56
CA THR A 13 -28.64 25.30 19.00
C THR A 13 -28.68 24.28 17.86
N ALA A 14 -29.72 24.32 17.02
CA ALA A 14 -29.82 23.41 15.88
C ALA A 14 -28.72 23.68 14.84
N GLY A 15 -28.40 24.95 14.57
CA GLY A 15 -27.32 25.33 13.66
C GLY A 15 -25.93 24.94 14.18
N ALA A 16 -25.66 25.10 15.48
CA ALA A 16 -24.40 24.67 16.09
C ALA A 16 -24.23 23.14 16.05
N LEU A 17 -25.29 22.38 16.34
CA LEU A 17 -25.26 20.92 16.23
C LEU A 17 -25.05 20.46 14.78
N LEU A 18 -25.68 21.12 13.81
CA LEU A 18 -25.50 20.81 12.39
C LEU A 18 -24.05 21.08 11.94
N MET A 19 -23.43 22.18 12.39
CA MET A 19 -22.02 22.49 12.09
C MET A 19 -21.05 21.51 12.75
N ILE A 20 -21.29 21.13 14.00
CA ILE A 20 -20.45 20.13 14.68
C ILE A 20 -20.57 18.78 13.98
N PHE A 21 -21.78 18.40 13.59
CA PHE A 21 -22.03 17.17 12.84
C PHE A 21 -21.32 17.17 11.48
N THR A 22 -21.37 18.26 10.71
CA THR A 22 -20.67 18.36 9.43
C THR A 22 -19.14 18.36 9.59
N ILE A 23 -18.60 19.01 10.62
CA ILE A 23 -17.16 18.98 10.92
C ILE A 23 -16.72 17.56 11.31
N VAL A 24 -17.50 16.85 12.13
CA VAL A 24 -17.24 15.46 12.52
C VAL A 24 -17.29 14.55 11.29
N LEU A 25 -18.31 14.68 10.44
CA LEU A 25 -18.42 13.91 9.19
C LEU A 25 -17.24 14.18 8.25
N LEU A 26 -16.82 15.44 8.08
CA LEU A 26 -15.68 15.78 7.24
C LEU A 26 -14.37 15.18 7.76
N ARG A 27 -14.22 15.02 9.09
CA ARG A 27 -13.05 14.35 9.69
C ARG A 27 -13.10 12.83 9.52
N LEU A 28 -14.27 12.20 9.60
CA LEU A 28 -14.41 10.75 9.42
C LEU A 28 -14.11 10.29 7.97
N SER A 29 -14.40 11.12 6.97
CA SER A 29 -14.21 10.76 5.55
C SER A 29 -12.75 10.76 5.06
N THR A 30 -11.78 11.13 5.90
CA THR A 30 -10.35 11.22 5.50
C THR A 30 -9.48 10.03 5.90
N ALA A 31 -10.06 8.99 6.50
CA ALA A 31 -9.31 7.80 6.93
C ALA A 31 -9.68 6.55 6.11
N SER A 32 -9.48 6.58 4.80
CA SER A 32 -9.22 5.34 4.06
C SER A 32 -7.71 5.15 4.01
N ALA A 33 -7.14 4.70 5.12
CA ALA A 33 -5.77 4.20 5.10
C ALA A 33 -5.78 2.89 4.31
N ASP A 34 -5.06 2.84 3.19
CA ASP A 34 -4.83 1.61 2.43
C ASP A 34 -4.49 0.45 3.38
N LYS A 35 -5.38 -0.55 3.43
CA LYS A 35 -5.20 -1.71 4.31
C LYS A 35 -4.06 -2.56 3.76
N ARG A 36 -2.98 -2.71 4.55
CA ARG A 36 -1.83 -3.55 4.20
C ARG A 36 -2.19 -5.03 4.36
N ILE A 37 -1.62 -5.88 3.50
CA ILE A 37 -1.93 -7.31 3.48
C ILE A 37 -1.07 -8.07 4.49
N VAL A 38 0.18 -7.67 4.68
CA VAL A 38 1.11 -8.27 5.64
C VAL A 38 1.35 -7.31 6.79
N GLU A 39 0.97 -7.72 8.00
CA GLU A 39 1.21 -6.94 9.22
C GLU A 39 2.61 -7.21 9.78
N GLY A 40 3.20 -6.21 10.43
CA GLY A 40 4.46 -6.38 11.17
C GLY A 40 5.72 -6.58 10.30
N VAL A 41 5.69 -6.18 9.02
CA VAL A 41 6.85 -6.27 8.13
C VAL A 41 8.01 -5.45 8.71
N LYS A 42 9.15 -6.12 8.94
CA LYS A 42 10.40 -5.50 9.33
C LYS A 42 11.00 -4.79 8.12
N ALA A 43 11.32 -3.50 8.29
CA ALA A 43 11.99 -2.71 7.26
C ALA A 43 13.52 -2.90 7.32
N LEU A 44 14.17 -2.83 6.15
CA LEU A 44 15.62 -2.82 6.07
C LEU A 44 16.22 -1.55 6.70
N PRO A 45 17.43 -1.63 7.26
CA PRO A 45 18.18 -0.45 7.66
C PRO A 45 18.44 0.49 6.47
N VAL A 46 18.37 1.80 6.68
CA VAL A 46 18.38 2.85 5.64
C VAL A 46 19.58 2.78 4.66
N MET A 47 20.71 2.20 5.08
CA MET A 47 21.91 2.08 4.24
C MET A 47 21.95 0.82 3.36
N GLN A 48 21.12 -0.20 3.64
CA GLN A 48 21.15 -1.46 2.92
C GLN A 48 20.24 -1.41 1.68
N GLN A 49 20.78 -1.71 0.50
CA GLN A 49 20.06 -1.69 -0.77
C GLN A 49 19.33 -0.37 -1.08
N ALA A 50 19.85 0.77 -0.62
CA ALA A 50 19.18 2.07 -0.76
C ALA A 50 18.75 2.38 -2.22
N ALA A 51 19.59 2.06 -3.20
CA ALA A 51 19.24 2.23 -4.61
C ALA A 51 18.05 1.35 -5.05
N GLY A 52 18.04 0.08 -4.64
CA GLY A 52 16.93 -0.84 -4.92
C GLY A 52 15.64 -0.44 -4.22
N GLN A 53 15.74 0.05 -2.98
CA GLN A 53 14.62 0.58 -2.22
C GLN A 53 14.01 1.81 -2.90
N THR A 54 14.83 2.77 -3.33
CA THR A 54 14.36 3.96 -4.05
C THR A 54 13.64 3.56 -5.34
N LEU A 55 14.26 2.70 -6.15
CA LEU A 55 13.67 2.20 -7.39
C LEU A 55 12.32 1.50 -7.13
N PHE A 56 12.25 0.65 -6.10
CA PHE A 56 11.01 -0.02 -5.72
C PHE A 56 9.93 0.97 -5.28
N LYS A 57 10.30 1.97 -4.47
CA LYS A 57 9.37 3.00 -3.98
C LYS A 57 8.78 3.81 -5.13
N GLU A 58 9.60 4.16 -6.11
CA GLU A 58 9.19 4.98 -7.26
C GLU A 58 8.35 4.20 -8.27
N ASN A 59 8.61 2.90 -8.45
CA ASN A 59 8.06 2.13 -9.57
C ASN A 59 7.06 1.03 -9.17
N CYS A 60 7.04 0.58 -7.91
CA CYS A 60 6.33 -0.64 -7.51
C CYS A 60 5.42 -0.44 -6.29
N ALA A 61 5.81 0.44 -5.37
CA ALA A 61 5.19 0.55 -4.05
C ALA A 61 3.74 1.04 -4.05
N SER A 62 3.29 1.73 -5.12
CA SER A 62 1.89 2.16 -5.23
C SER A 62 0.91 0.99 -5.25
N CYS A 63 1.33 -0.16 -5.78
CA CYS A 63 0.51 -1.37 -5.84
C CYS A 63 0.97 -2.44 -4.84
N HIS A 64 2.28 -2.61 -4.67
CA HIS A 64 2.84 -3.64 -3.81
C HIS A 64 3.06 -3.19 -2.36
N GLY A 65 2.76 -1.93 -2.02
CA GLY A 65 2.96 -1.38 -0.69
C GLY A 65 4.40 -0.92 -0.44
N ALA A 66 4.59 0.01 0.51
CA ALA A 66 5.87 0.66 0.75
C ALA A 66 6.96 -0.32 1.24
N LEU A 67 6.55 -1.38 1.94
CA LEU A 67 7.43 -2.45 2.41
C LEU A 67 7.21 -3.75 1.63
N ALA A 68 6.69 -3.64 0.41
CA ALA A 68 6.27 -4.79 -0.38
C ALA A 68 5.27 -5.70 0.36
N ASP A 69 4.48 -5.09 1.25
CA ASP A 69 3.51 -5.68 2.17
C ASP A 69 2.09 -5.79 1.59
N GLY A 70 1.94 -5.40 0.33
CA GLY A 70 0.69 -5.45 -0.43
C GLY A 70 -0.27 -4.33 -0.04
N VAL A 71 -1.23 -4.12 -0.92
CA VAL A 71 -2.33 -3.16 -0.72
C VAL A 71 -3.63 -3.86 -1.08
N ASP A 72 -4.51 -3.99 -0.08
CA ASP A 72 -5.79 -4.66 -0.27
C ASP A 72 -6.59 -4.00 -1.41
N GLY A 73 -7.12 -4.82 -2.31
CA GLY A 73 -7.82 -4.36 -3.52
C GLY A 73 -6.93 -3.75 -4.62
N VAL A 74 -5.61 -3.64 -4.46
CA VAL A 74 -4.72 -3.01 -5.44
C VAL A 74 -3.61 -3.94 -5.93
N GLY A 75 -2.88 -4.60 -5.03
CA GLY A 75 -1.74 -5.43 -5.44
C GLY A 75 -1.20 -6.33 -4.33
N PRO A 76 -0.58 -7.46 -4.70
CA PRO A 76 -0.19 -8.48 -3.74
C PRO A 76 1.06 -8.08 -2.94
N PRO A 77 1.24 -8.65 -1.73
CA PRO A 77 2.52 -8.54 -1.03
C PRO A 77 3.60 -9.33 -1.76
N LEU A 78 4.84 -8.84 -1.78
CA LEU A 78 6.02 -9.60 -2.19
C LEU A 78 6.78 -10.18 -0.98
N ILE A 79 6.43 -9.74 0.24
CA ILE A 79 6.84 -10.35 1.51
C ILE A 79 5.82 -11.43 1.89
N HIS A 80 5.76 -12.50 1.09
CA HIS A 80 4.90 -13.66 1.35
C HIS A 80 5.59 -14.96 0.90
N PRO A 81 5.38 -16.11 1.58
CA PRO A 81 6.03 -17.39 1.22
C PRO A 81 5.82 -17.86 -0.22
N TYR A 82 4.75 -17.42 -0.88
CA TYR A 82 4.56 -17.69 -2.31
C TYR A 82 5.73 -17.19 -3.16
N TYR A 83 6.36 -16.08 -2.78
CA TYR A 83 7.41 -15.44 -3.55
C TYR A 83 8.83 -15.77 -3.08
N LYS A 84 8.98 -16.80 -2.25
CA LYS A 84 10.29 -17.27 -1.79
C LYS A 84 11.16 -17.75 -2.96
N PRO A 85 12.50 -17.62 -2.90
CA PRO A 85 13.45 -18.03 -3.94
C PRO A 85 13.17 -19.39 -4.59
N ASP A 86 12.87 -20.42 -3.80
CA ASP A 86 12.63 -21.79 -4.30
C ASP A 86 11.31 -21.96 -5.07
N HIS A 87 10.39 -21.00 -5.00
CA HIS A 87 9.11 -21.03 -5.72
C HIS A 87 9.03 -19.96 -6.82
N HIS A 88 9.49 -18.75 -6.52
CA HIS A 88 9.64 -17.67 -7.50
C HIS A 88 11.09 -17.20 -7.48
N ALA A 89 11.92 -17.78 -8.35
CA ALA A 89 13.30 -17.36 -8.54
C ALA A 89 13.40 -15.90 -9.04
N ASP A 90 14.58 -15.30 -8.94
CA ASP A 90 14.82 -13.90 -9.33
C ASP A 90 14.40 -13.59 -10.77
N ILE A 91 14.58 -14.55 -11.68
CA ILE A 91 14.15 -14.41 -13.07
C ILE A 91 12.63 -14.24 -13.20
N ALA A 92 11.83 -14.78 -12.28
CA ALA A 92 10.38 -14.59 -12.27
C ALA A 92 10.01 -13.13 -11.98
N PHE A 93 10.70 -12.48 -11.04
CA PHE A 93 10.51 -11.05 -10.74
C PHE A 93 10.90 -10.18 -11.94
N TYR A 94 12.04 -10.47 -12.58
CA TYR A 94 12.46 -9.74 -13.78
C TYR A 94 11.46 -9.91 -14.94
N ARG A 95 10.98 -11.13 -15.19
CA ARG A 95 9.98 -11.40 -16.23
C ARG A 95 8.65 -10.71 -15.91
N ALA A 96 8.22 -10.77 -14.67
CA ALA A 96 7.00 -10.09 -14.24
C ALA A 96 7.10 -8.59 -14.50
N ALA A 97 8.19 -7.95 -14.07
CA ALA A 97 8.38 -6.52 -14.31
C ALA A 97 8.47 -6.19 -15.81
N SER A 98 9.19 -6.99 -16.60
CA SER A 98 9.43 -6.68 -18.03
C SER A 98 8.28 -7.04 -18.96
N GLN A 99 7.45 -8.02 -18.62
CA GLN A 99 6.41 -8.56 -19.50
C GLN A 99 5.00 -8.44 -18.92
N GLY A 100 4.87 -8.09 -17.65
CA GLY A 100 3.63 -8.22 -16.89
C GLY A 100 3.36 -9.67 -16.50
N VAL A 101 2.30 -9.89 -15.70
CA VAL A 101 1.82 -11.22 -15.33
C VAL A 101 0.31 -11.28 -15.31
N ARG A 102 -0.23 -12.45 -15.65
CA ARG A 102 -1.63 -12.75 -15.38
C ARG A 102 -1.84 -13.11 -13.92
N ALA A 103 -2.96 -12.65 -13.36
CA ALA A 103 -3.35 -13.00 -12.01
C ALA A 103 -3.47 -14.52 -11.84
N HIS A 104 -2.92 -15.06 -10.75
CA HIS A 104 -3.07 -16.50 -10.44
C HIS A 104 -3.08 -16.83 -8.94
N HIS A 105 -2.28 -16.17 -8.10
CA HIS A 105 -2.29 -16.40 -6.65
C HIS A 105 -3.27 -15.50 -5.87
N TRP A 106 -3.58 -14.33 -6.44
CA TRP A 106 -4.36 -13.29 -5.78
C TRP A 106 -5.41 -12.71 -6.74
N PRO A 107 -6.57 -12.25 -6.23
CA PRO A 107 -7.64 -11.71 -7.06
C PRO A 107 -7.49 -10.21 -7.37
N PHE A 108 -6.26 -9.71 -7.58
CA PHE A 108 -6.01 -8.27 -7.85
C PHE A 108 -6.04 -7.89 -9.34
N GLY A 109 -6.17 -8.88 -10.22
CA GLY A 109 -6.06 -8.68 -11.67
C GLY A 109 -4.62 -8.74 -12.17
N ASP A 110 -4.47 -8.51 -13.47
CA ASP A 110 -3.20 -8.65 -14.17
C ASP A 110 -2.25 -7.50 -13.80
N MET A 111 -0.98 -7.82 -13.62
CA MET A 111 0.07 -6.83 -13.43
C MET A 111 0.60 -6.38 -14.80
N PRO A 112 0.53 -5.09 -15.16
CA PRO A 112 1.08 -4.61 -16.42
C PRO A 112 2.61 -4.62 -16.41
N ALA A 113 3.20 -4.73 -17.61
CA ALA A 113 4.63 -4.54 -17.78
C ALA A 113 5.06 -3.13 -17.31
N GLN A 114 6.26 -3.04 -16.74
CA GLN A 114 6.92 -1.83 -16.29
C GLN A 114 8.11 -1.56 -17.24
N PRO A 115 7.90 -1.07 -18.47
CA PRO A 115 8.98 -0.88 -19.45
C PRO A 115 9.96 0.23 -19.07
N GLN A 116 9.58 1.08 -18.10
CA GLN A 116 10.41 2.18 -17.63
C GLN A 116 11.61 1.74 -16.78
N ILE A 117 11.62 0.50 -16.26
CA ILE A 117 12.73 -0.01 -15.45
C ILE A 117 13.65 -0.91 -16.28
N GLY A 118 14.93 -0.54 -16.34
CA GLY A 118 15.95 -1.31 -17.05
C GLY A 118 16.34 -2.60 -16.34
N ARG A 119 17.09 -3.47 -17.03
CA ARG A 119 17.56 -4.74 -16.46
C ARG A 119 18.40 -4.55 -15.19
N ASP A 120 19.36 -3.64 -15.22
CA ASP A 120 20.29 -3.41 -14.11
C ASP A 120 19.59 -2.77 -12.91
N GLU A 121 18.59 -1.93 -13.16
CA GLU A 121 17.73 -1.35 -12.13
C GLU A 121 16.85 -2.43 -11.49
N MET A 122 16.27 -3.31 -12.31
CA MET A 122 15.44 -4.40 -11.80
C MET A 122 16.25 -5.39 -10.95
N GLN A 123 17.53 -5.63 -11.27
CA GLN A 123 18.41 -6.43 -10.40
C GLN A 123 18.59 -5.80 -9.01
N LYS A 124 18.71 -4.48 -8.92
CA LYS A 124 18.78 -3.77 -7.62
C LYS A 124 17.46 -3.90 -6.85
N VAL A 125 16.32 -3.80 -7.53
CA VAL A 125 15.00 -4.01 -6.92
C VAL A 125 14.87 -5.44 -6.38
N ILE A 126 15.29 -6.45 -7.16
CA ILE A 126 15.27 -7.84 -6.72
C ILE A 126 16.17 -8.03 -5.49
N ALA A 127 17.39 -7.49 -5.50
CA ALA A 127 18.29 -7.56 -4.36
C ALA A 127 17.66 -6.96 -3.08
N TYR A 128 17.03 -5.78 -3.20
CA TYR A 128 16.25 -5.17 -2.12
C TYR A 128 15.13 -6.09 -1.61
N LEU A 129 14.32 -6.66 -2.50
CA LEU A 129 13.22 -7.55 -2.12
C LEU A 129 13.72 -8.82 -1.43
N ARG A 130 14.85 -9.38 -1.86
CA ARG A 130 15.44 -10.56 -1.21
C ARG A 130 16.00 -10.27 0.17
N ASP A 131 16.67 -9.13 0.34
CA ASP A 131 17.10 -8.68 1.67
C ASP A 131 15.89 -8.48 2.59
N LEU A 132 14.82 -7.87 2.07
CA LEU A 132 13.60 -7.64 2.83
C LEU A 132 12.88 -8.95 3.17
N GLN A 133 12.82 -9.92 2.26
CA GLN A 133 12.28 -11.26 2.50
C GLN A 133 13.05 -11.99 3.60
N ARG A 134 14.38 -12.03 3.53
CA ARG A 134 15.22 -12.67 4.56
C ARG A 134 15.00 -12.07 5.94
N LEU A 135 14.96 -10.73 6.03
CA LEU A 135 14.69 -10.04 7.29
C LEU A 135 13.35 -10.44 7.91
N ASN A 136 12.38 -10.77 7.07
CA ASN A 136 11.03 -11.21 7.42
C ASN A 136 10.86 -12.74 7.46
N GLY A 137 11.96 -13.52 7.44
CA GLY A 137 11.93 -14.98 7.60
C GLY A 137 11.45 -15.73 6.37
N ILE A 138 11.58 -15.15 5.18
CA ILE A 138 11.25 -15.76 3.90
C ILE A 138 12.56 -16.07 3.16
N GLU A 139 12.87 -17.35 3.01
CA GLU A 139 14.09 -17.89 2.39
C GLU A 139 13.80 -18.87 1.25
#